data_AF-A0A960ZIE6-F1
#
_entry.id   AF-A0A960ZIE6-F1
#
_cell.length_a   1.000
_cell.length_b   1.000
_cell.length_c   1.000
_cell.angle_alpha   90.00
_cell.angle_beta   90.00
_cell.angle_gamma   90.00
#
_symmetry.space_group_name_H-M   'P 1'
#
loop_
_entity.id
_entity.type
_entity.pdbx_description
1 polymer ?
#
loop_
_entity_poly.entity_id
_entity_poly.type
_entity_poly.pdbx_seq_one_letter_code
_entity_poly.pdbx_strand_id
1 'polypeptide(L)'
;MRKSATVLFSVIYSFSAGWAQSSNEKSYDGIFAVIDHRNVEQLGKLLEDKSIITPIKVKAVEKVGSIYRSNPQLAESKSDQMIGILEKAIQENQPQDGIANESHLIRASACLNLSSFDKSRGASKAINTVIKTFESDKNVEVISACGKSLGFFQQNQKTANDALLKKLEGLLKKEILENTDGGIVMSIANAINRLESIDAYLPMLHILDSGYPLHVKQEAERTLDVLEIAMRRESRPK
;
A
#
# COMPACT_ATOMS: atom_id res chain seq x y z
N MET A 1 -4.94 21.49 60.71
CA MET A 1 -3.70 20.86 60.22
C MET A 1 -4.02 19.49 59.64
N ARG A 2 -3.95 19.34 58.31
CA ARG A 2 -3.42 18.19 57.54
C ARG A 2 -3.78 18.40 56.08
N LYS A 3 -2.73 18.59 55.27
CA LYS A 3 -2.77 18.56 53.81
C LYS A 3 -3.01 17.11 53.38
N SER A 4 -3.90 16.88 52.42
CA SER A 4 -3.83 15.71 51.55
C SER A 4 -4.23 16.14 50.14
N ALA A 5 -3.25 16.03 49.26
CA ALA A 5 -3.34 16.28 47.83
C ALA A 5 -4.13 15.14 47.17
N THR A 6 -5.19 15.49 46.44
CA THR A 6 -5.84 14.56 45.51
C THR A 6 -5.10 14.67 44.19
N VAL A 7 -4.18 13.74 43.95
CA VAL A 7 -3.46 13.57 42.70
C VAL A 7 -4.44 13.03 41.65
N LEU A 8 -4.65 13.80 40.58
CA LEU A 8 -5.29 13.38 39.34
C LEU A 8 -4.43 12.30 38.68
N PHE A 9 -4.94 11.07 38.61
CA PHE A 9 -4.35 10.05 37.74
C PHE A 9 -4.84 10.26 36.31
N SER A 10 -3.93 10.77 35.48
CA SER A 10 -3.99 10.67 34.03
C SER A 10 -3.88 9.19 33.62
N VAL A 11 -4.94 8.66 33.02
CA VAL A 11 -4.86 7.39 32.29
C VAL A 11 -4.18 7.68 30.96
N ILE A 12 -2.86 7.46 30.93
CA ILE A 12 -2.07 7.38 29.71
C ILE A 12 -2.43 6.04 29.07
N TYR A 13 -3.25 6.06 28.02
CA TYR A 13 -3.37 4.91 27.11
C TYR A 13 -2.10 4.84 26.26
N SER A 14 -1.07 4.17 26.80
CA SER A 14 0.03 3.65 26.01
C SER A 14 -0.48 2.45 25.22
N PHE A 15 -0.80 2.65 23.94
CA PHE A 15 -1.00 1.54 22.99
C PHE A 15 0.38 0.97 22.62
N SER A 16 1.01 0.29 23.57
CA SER A 16 2.16 -0.57 23.31
C SER A 16 1.67 -1.89 22.74
N ALA A 17 2.27 -2.27 21.63
CA ALA A 17 2.13 -3.55 20.95
C ALA A 17 2.05 -4.73 21.92
N GLY A 18 0.93 -5.43 21.90
CA GLY A 18 0.76 -6.76 22.47
C GLY A 18 0.42 -7.73 21.35
N TRP A 19 1.45 -8.23 20.67
CA TRP A 19 1.33 -9.35 19.76
C TRP A 19 0.83 -10.55 20.57
N ALA A 20 -0.42 -10.94 20.37
CA ALA A 20 -0.90 -12.26 20.74
C ALA A 20 -0.31 -13.27 19.76
N GLN A 21 0.94 -13.65 20.01
CA GLN A 21 1.63 -14.73 19.33
C GLN A 21 1.52 -16.01 20.16
N SER A 22 1.41 -17.15 19.47
CA SER A 22 1.21 -18.51 20.00
C SER A 22 -0.26 -18.84 20.35
N SER A 23 -1.01 -19.44 19.43
CA SER A 23 -0.99 -20.90 19.29
C SER A 23 -1.37 -21.43 17.89
N ASN A 24 -1.68 -20.57 16.92
CA ASN A 24 -2.11 -20.99 15.56
C ASN A 24 -1.02 -20.93 14.47
N GLU A 25 0.16 -20.36 14.75
CA GLU A 25 1.24 -20.21 13.76
C GLU A 25 1.76 -21.57 13.24
N LYS A 26 1.77 -22.60 14.09
CA LYS A 26 2.27 -23.94 13.74
C LYS A 26 1.38 -24.73 12.77
N SER A 27 0.13 -24.33 12.54
CA SER A 27 -0.78 -25.05 11.64
C SER A 27 -0.69 -24.61 10.18
N TYR A 28 -0.17 -23.41 9.90
CA TYR A 28 -0.15 -22.85 8.54
C TYR A 28 1.15 -23.09 7.79
N ASP A 29 2.26 -23.24 8.51
CA ASP A 29 3.55 -23.59 7.90
C ASP A 29 3.50 -24.95 7.19
N GLY A 30 2.65 -25.88 7.65
CA GLY A 30 2.39 -27.16 6.98
C GLY A 30 1.65 -27.04 5.64
N ILE A 31 0.75 -26.05 5.48
CA ILE A 31 0.05 -25.79 4.20
C ILE A 31 1.02 -25.24 3.16
N PHE A 32 1.94 -24.37 3.60
CA PHE A 32 2.98 -23.87 2.71
C PHE A 32 4.04 -24.95 2.43
N ALA A 33 4.42 -25.79 3.38
CA ALA A 33 5.39 -26.87 3.15
C ALA A 33 5.01 -27.87 2.03
N VAL A 34 3.71 -27.99 1.69
CA VAL A 34 3.20 -28.94 0.67
C VAL A 34 3.02 -28.30 -0.72
N ILE A 35 2.83 -26.98 -0.79
CA ILE A 35 2.67 -26.27 -2.06
C ILE A 35 4.07 -26.04 -2.64
N ASP A 36 4.35 -26.53 -3.85
CA ASP A 36 5.57 -26.11 -4.54
C ASP A 36 5.42 -24.61 -4.81
N HIS A 37 6.09 -23.81 -3.99
CA HIS A 37 6.04 -22.37 -4.01
C HIS A 37 6.57 -21.74 -5.29
N ARG A 38 7.03 -22.55 -6.26
CA ARG A 38 7.38 -22.13 -7.61
C ARG A 38 6.24 -22.36 -8.60
N ASN A 39 5.20 -23.08 -8.22
CA ASN A 39 4.03 -23.34 -9.04
C ASN A 39 2.97 -22.24 -8.90
N VAL A 40 3.11 -21.22 -9.74
CA VAL A 40 2.20 -20.08 -9.88
C VAL A 40 0.72 -20.50 -9.99
N GLU A 41 0.43 -21.62 -10.66
CA GLU A 41 -0.94 -22.12 -10.83
C GLU A 41 -1.55 -22.60 -9.50
N GLN A 42 -0.76 -23.26 -8.66
CA GLN A 42 -1.23 -23.72 -7.34
C GLN A 42 -1.54 -22.53 -6.43
N LEU A 43 -0.77 -21.44 -6.51
CA LEU A 43 -1.04 -20.21 -5.78
C LEU A 43 -2.36 -19.55 -6.23
N GLY A 44 -2.64 -19.56 -7.53
CA GLY A 44 -3.94 -19.11 -8.06
C GLY A 44 -5.11 -19.90 -7.49
N LYS A 45 -5.02 -21.24 -7.51
CA LYS A 45 -6.07 -22.13 -6.95
C LYS A 45 -6.30 -21.89 -5.46
N LEU A 46 -5.23 -21.65 -4.69
CA LEU A 46 -5.32 -21.37 -3.26
C LEU A 46 -6.07 -20.07 -2.96
N LEU A 47 -5.94 -19.05 -3.82
CA LEU A 47 -6.64 -17.78 -3.67
C LEU A 47 -8.14 -17.90 -3.96
N GLU A 48 -8.51 -18.78 -4.89
CA GLU A 48 -9.90 -19.06 -5.29
C GLU A 48 -10.64 -19.94 -4.28
N ASP A 49 -9.92 -20.77 -3.53
CA ASP A 49 -10.52 -21.69 -2.57
C ASP A 49 -11.18 -20.94 -1.39
N LYS A 50 -12.50 -21.05 -1.27
CA LYS A 50 -13.30 -20.39 -0.22
C LYS A 50 -13.10 -21.00 1.17
N SER A 51 -12.55 -22.21 1.26
CA SER A 51 -12.24 -22.87 2.54
C SER A 51 -10.97 -22.33 3.19
N ILE A 52 -10.12 -21.66 2.40
CA ILE A 52 -8.86 -21.10 2.85
C ILE A 52 -9.11 -19.75 3.52
N ILE A 53 -8.57 -19.60 4.73
CA ILE A 53 -8.69 -18.37 5.51
C ILE A 53 -7.85 -17.23 4.93
N THR A 54 -8.27 -15.99 5.22
CA THR A 54 -7.64 -14.76 4.72
C THR A 54 -6.11 -14.68 4.92
N PRO A 55 -5.55 -14.97 6.11
CA PRO A 55 -4.09 -14.86 6.32
C PRO A 55 -3.26 -15.74 5.38
N ILE A 56 -3.76 -16.93 5.03
CA ILE A 56 -3.08 -17.83 4.07
C ILE A 56 -3.12 -17.21 2.67
N LYS A 57 -4.28 -16.65 2.27
CA LYS A 57 -4.43 -15.98 0.98
C LYS A 57 -3.49 -14.78 0.85
N VAL A 58 -3.33 -13.99 1.92
CA VAL A 58 -2.36 -12.90 1.97
C VAL A 58 -0.93 -13.41 1.73
N LYS A 59 -0.50 -14.46 2.45
CA LYS A 59 0.82 -15.08 2.22
C LYS A 59 1.01 -15.59 0.79
N ALA A 60 -0.05 -16.10 0.17
CA ALA A 60 -0.01 -16.58 -1.22
C ALA A 60 0.18 -15.43 -2.21
N VAL A 61 -0.54 -14.32 -2.03
CA VAL A 61 -0.36 -13.08 -2.79
C VAL A 61 1.09 -12.55 -2.67
N GLU A 62 1.62 -12.48 -1.45
CA GLU A 62 3.01 -12.08 -1.20
C GLU A 62 4.00 -13.00 -1.89
N LYS A 63 3.70 -14.30 -1.92
CA LYS A 63 4.56 -15.28 -2.58
C LYS A 63 4.59 -15.10 -4.08
N VAL A 64 3.46 -14.77 -4.72
CA VAL A 64 3.43 -14.45 -6.17
C VAL A 64 4.40 -13.31 -6.50
N GLY A 65 4.36 -12.20 -5.75
CA GLY A 65 5.29 -11.09 -5.94
C GLY A 65 6.75 -11.47 -5.64
N SER A 66 6.98 -12.27 -4.59
CA SER A 66 8.32 -12.77 -4.24
C SER A 66 8.93 -13.67 -5.32
N ILE A 67 8.14 -14.56 -5.94
CA ILE A 67 8.61 -15.44 -7.03
C ILE A 67 9.11 -14.60 -8.20
N TYR A 68 8.34 -13.58 -8.61
CA TYR A 68 8.74 -12.68 -9.69
C TYR A 68 10.11 -12.03 -9.42
N ARG A 69 10.32 -11.53 -8.20
CA ARG A 69 11.60 -10.90 -7.82
C ARG A 69 12.77 -11.89 -7.72
N SER A 70 12.49 -13.13 -7.35
CA SER A 70 13.53 -14.12 -7.00
C SER A 70 13.90 -15.05 -8.17
N ASN A 71 13.13 -15.07 -9.25
CA ASN A 71 13.34 -16.00 -10.38
C ASN A 71 13.18 -15.30 -11.74
N PRO A 72 14.27 -14.73 -12.30
CA PRO A 72 14.22 -13.97 -13.56
C PRO A 72 13.68 -14.75 -14.76
N GLN A 73 13.98 -16.05 -14.87
CA GLN A 73 13.52 -16.89 -15.99
C GLN A 73 12.00 -17.12 -15.93
N LEU A 74 11.47 -17.35 -14.72
CA LEU A 74 10.04 -17.52 -14.52
C LEU A 74 9.29 -16.18 -14.60
N ALA A 75 9.93 -15.09 -14.16
CA ALA A 75 9.40 -13.74 -14.21
C ALA A 75 9.08 -13.32 -15.65
N GLU A 76 9.96 -13.64 -16.61
CA GLU A 76 9.72 -13.30 -18.02
C GLU A 76 8.65 -14.17 -18.67
N SER A 77 8.63 -15.48 -18.38
CA SER A 77 7.71 -16.43 -19.04
C SER A 77 6.30 -16.46 -18.43
N LYS A 78 6.13 -16.03 -17.17
CA LYS A 78 4.86 -16.12 -16.45
C LYS A 78 4.38 -14.79 -15.84
N SER A 79 4.94 -13.65 -16.24
CA SER A 79 4.53 -12.33 -15.73
C SER A 79 3.02 -12.12 -15.84
N ASP A 80 2.45 -12.43 -17.00
CA ASP A 80 1.05 -12.15 -17.29
C ASP A 80 0.12 -13.03 -16.46
N GLN A 81 0.52 -14.29 -16.22
CA GLN A 81 -0.20 -15.20 -15.34
C GLN A 81 -0.15 -14.71 -13.89
N MET A 82 1.02 -14.30 -13.40
CA MET A 82 1.17 -13.79 -12.03
C MET A 82 0.39 -12.49 -11.81
N ILE A 83 0.44 -11.55 -12.77
CA ILE A 83 -0.36 -10.31 -12.75
C ILE A 83 -1.84 -10.66 -12.75
N GLY A 84 -2.28 -11.59 -13.61
CA GLY A 84 -3.67 -12.03 -13.67
C GLY A 84 -4.18 -12.62 -12.34
N ILE A 85 -3.33 -13.36 -11.63
CA ILE A 85 -3.66 -13.88 -10.29
C ILE A 85 -3.86 -12.72 -9.29
N LEU A 86 -2.98 -11.73 -9.29
CA LEU A 86 -3.09 -10.57 -8.39
C LEU A 86 -4.31 -9.71 -8.72
N GLU A 87 -4.62 -9.51 -10.00
CA GLU A 87 -5.83 -8.83 -10.45
C GLU A 87 -7.09 -9.54 -10.00
N LYS A 88 -7.14 -10.86 -10.18
CA LYS A 88 -8.25 -11.69 -9.73
C LYS A 88 -8.42 -11.62 -8.22
N ALA A 89 -7.32 -11.65 -7.47
CA ALA A 89 -7.34 -11.48 -6.02
C ALA A 89 -7.97 -10.14 -5.60
N ILE A 90 -7.75 -9.05 -6.36
CA ILE A 90 -8.41 -7.75 -6.12
C ILE A 90 -9.91 -7.82 -6.46
N GLN A 91 -10.26 -8.41 -7.60
CA GLN A 91 -11.64 -8.42 -8.13
C GLN A 91 -12.59 -9.32 -7.33
N GLU A 92 -12.16 -10.52 -6.93
CA GLU A 92 -13.00 -11.48 -6.23
C GLU A 92 -13.19 -11.14 -4.75
N ASN A 93 -12.32 -10.30 -4.21
CA ASN A 93 -12.35 -9.89 -2.81
C ASN A 93 -12.92 -8.49 -2.63
N GLN A 94 -13.65 -7.95 -3.62
CA GLN A 94 -14.35 -6.67 -3.48
C GLN A 94 -15.36 -6.71 -2.32
N PRO A 95 -15.65 -5.56 -1.67
CA PRO A 95 -16.65 -5.51 -0.62
C PRO A 95 -17.98 -6.07 -1.15
N GLN A 96 -18.51 -7.10 -0.48
CA GLN A 96 -19.90 -7.50 -0.69
C GLN A 96 -20.76 -6.77 0.34
N ASP A 97 -21.85 -6.15 -0.11
CA ASP A 97 -22.70 -5.32 0.73
C ASP A 97 -23.08 -6.07 2.03
N GLY A 98 -22.76 -5.45 3.17
CA GLY A 98 -23.17 -5.94 4.50
C GLY A 98 -22.27 -7.00 5.15
N ILE A 99 -21.15 -7.44 4.54
CA ILE A 99 -20.22 -8.39 5.16
C ILE A 99 -18.88 -7.72 5.43
N ALA A 100 -18.61 -7.44 6.71
CA ALA A 100 -17.27 -7.07 7.16
C ALA A 100 -16.36 -8.31 7.07
N ASN A 101 -15.65 -8.46 5.96
CA ASN A 101 -14.64 -9.50 5.78
C ASN A 101 -13.23 -8.87 5.73
N GLU A 102 -12.25 -9.66 6.19
CA GLU A 102 -10.82 -9.32 6.10
C GLU A 102 -10.30 -9.35 4.64
N SER A 103 -11.17 -9.53 3.64
CA SER A 103 -10.83 -9.59 2.23
C SER A 103 -10.12 -8.32 1.72
N HIS A 104 -10.25 -7.19 2.42
CA HIS A 104 -9.46 -5.99 2.15
C HIS A 104 -7.95 -6.21 2.33
N LEU A 105 -7.51 -7.08 3.24
CA LEU A 105 -6.10 -7.42 3.44
C LEU A 105 -5.51 -8.11 2.20
N ILE A 106 -6.30 -8.97 1.53
CA ILE A 106 -5.89 -9.63 0.28
C ILE A 106 -5.73 -8.59 -0.82
N ARG A 107 -6.69 -7.67 -0.97
CA ARG A 107 -6.62 -6.59 -1.97
C ARG A 107 -5.43 -5.67 -1.73
N ALA A 108 -5.21 -5.25 -0.48
CA ALA A 108 -4.08 -4.42 -0.08
C ALA A 108 -2.74 -5.09 -0.40
N SER A 109 -2.58 -6.36 -0.02
CA SER A 109 -1.39 -7.16 -0.32
C SER A 109 -1.19 -7.33 -1.83
N ALA A 110 -2.27 -7.50 -2.60
CA ALA A 110 -2.19 -7.65 -4.06
C ALA A 110 -1.73 -6.35 -4.73
N CYS A 111 -2.26 -5.20 -4.29
CA CYS A 111 -1.78 -3.89 -4.71
C CYS A 111 -0.27 -3.74 -4.46
N LEU A 112 0.20 -4.01 -3.24
CA LEU A 112 1.64 -3.89 -2.93
C LEU A 112 2.51 -4.79 -3.82
N ASN A 113 2.07 -6.02 -4.09
CA ASN A 113 2.88 -6.97 -4.84
C ASN A 113 2.86 -6.72 -6.37
N LEU A 114 1.84 -6.03 -6.90
CA LEU A 114 1.79 -5.62 -8.31
C LEU A 114 2.94 -4.68 -8.69
N SER A 115 3.47 -3.88 -7.77
CA SER A 115 4.64 -3.03 -8.04
C SER A 115 5.91 -3.80 -8.42
N SER A 116 6.01 -5.08 -8.02
CA SER A 116 7.14 -5.94 -8.40
C SER A 116 7.31 -6.03 -9.91
N PHE A 117 6.22 -5.84 -10.67
CA PHE A 117 6.15 -6.01 -12.11
C PHE A 117 6.46 -4.72 -12.90
N ASP A 118 6.96 -3.65 -12.28
CA ASP A 118 7.29 -2.38 -12.94
C ASP A 118 8.22 -2.53 -14.16
N LYS A 119 9.11 -3.52 -14.12
CA LYS A 119 10.05 -3.82 -15.23
C LYS A 119 9.60 -4.95 -16.14
N SER A 120 8.40 -5.49 -15.95
CA SER A 120 7.85 -6.58 -16.76
C SER A 120 7.21 -6.05 -18.05
N ARG A 121 6.97 -6.94 -19.02
CA ARG A 121 6.14 -6.61 -20.21
C ARG A 121 4.70 -6.26 -19.83
N GLY A 122 4.21 -6.76 -18.69
CA GLY A 122 2.89 -6.47 -18.13
C GLY A 122 2.85 -5.24 -17.21
N ALA A 123 3.91 -4.43 -17.13
CA ALA A 123 3.99 -3.29 -16.20
C ALA A 123 2.81 -2.32 -16.35
N SER A 124 2.44 -1.96 -17.59
CA SER A 124 1.31 -1.07 -17.87
C SER A 124 -0.02 -1.66 -17.40
N LYS A 125 -0.18 -2.98 -17.49
CA LYS A 125 -1.36 -3.68 -16.98
C LYS A 125 -1.40 -3.63 -15.46
N ALA A 126 -0.26 -3.92 -14.81
CA ALA A 126 -0.14 -3.90 -13.36
C ALA A 126 -0.42 -2.52 -12.76
N ILE A 127 0.19 -1.44 -13.30
CA ILE A 127 -0.05 -0.08 -12.80
C ILE A 127 -1.50 0.36 -13.00
N ASN A 128 -2.13 0.05 -14.15
CA ASN A 128 -3.52 0.40 -14.41
C ASN A 128 -4.47 -0.27 -13.40
N THR A 129 -4.20 -1.52 -13.01
CA THR A 129 -4.96 -2.22 -11.97
C THR A 129 -4.77 -1.54 -10.60
N VAL A 130 -3.55 -1.14 -10.25
CA VAL A 130 -3.28 -0.41 -8.99
C VAL A 130 -4.00 0.94 -8.98
N ILE A 131 -3.94 1.71 -10.07
CA ILE A 131 -4.62 3.02 -10.20
C ILE A 131 -6.13 2.86 -10.07
N LYS A 132 -6.73 1.92 -10.84
CA LYS A 132 -8.17 1.67 -10.77
C LYS A 132 -8.61 1.36 -9.34
N THR A 133 -7.84 0.53 -8.64
CA THR A 133 -8.15 0.15 -7.25
C THR A 133 -7.95 1.34 -6.30
N PHE A 134 -6.89 2.12 -6.46
CA PHE A 134 -6.60 3.33 -5.70
C PHE A 134 -7.70 4.41 -5.83
N GLU A 135 -8.27 4.55 -7.02
CA GLU A 135 -9.33 5.51 -7.29
C GLU A 135 -10.70 5.06 -6.75
N SER A 136 -11.02 3.76 -6.85
CA SER A 136 -12.38 3.25 -6.62
C SER A 136 -12.62 2.51 -5.30
N ASP A 137 -11.58 1.99 -4.63
CA ASP A 137 -11.77 1.29 -3.36
C ASP A 137 -12.19 2.27 -2.25
N LYS A 138 -12.97 1.77 -1.28
CA LYS A 138 -13.48 2.54 -0.13
C LYS A 138 -12.70 2.24 1.14
N ASN A 139 -11.96 1.13 1.18
CA ASN A 139 -11.18 0.74 2.34
C ASN A 139 -9.84 1.48 2.35
N VAL A 140 -9.62 2.24 3.43
CA VAL A 140 -8.46 3.12 3.61
C VAL A 140 -7.14 2.37 3.55
N GLU A 141 -7.08 1.14 4.05
CA GLU A 141 -5.88 0.30 4.01
C GLU A 141 -5.54 -0.11 2.59
N VAL A 142 -6.54 -0.48 1.78
CA VAL A 142 -6.36 -0.80 0.36
C VAL A 142 -5.89 0.43 -0.40
N ILE A 143 -6.55 1.58 -0.22
CA ILE A 143 -6.16 2.84 -0.86
C ILE A 143 -4.70 3.20 -0.49
N SER A 144 -4.35 3.10 0.79
CA SER A 144 -2.99 3.37 1.27
C SER A 144 -1.96 2.40 0.68
N ALA A 145 -2.29 1.11 0.61
CA ALA A 145 -1.44 0.09 0.01
C ALA A 145 -1.21 0.32 -1.49
N CYS A 146 -2.27 0.62 -2.25
CA CYS A 146 -2.15 0.96 -3.66
C CYS A 146 -1.37 2.27 -3.85
N GLY A 147 -1.59 3.30 -3.01
CA GLY A 147 -0.82 4.54 -3.01
C GLY A 147 0.68 4.31 -2.81
N LYS A 148 1.07 3.52 -1.79
CA LYS A 148 2.46 3.09 -1.58
C LYS A 148 3.02 2.35 -2.79
N SER A 149 2.24 1.44 -3.37
CA SER A 149 2.64 0.66 -4.54
C SER A 149 2.95 1.54 -5.76
N LEU A 150 2.21 2.64 -5.96
CA LEU A 150 2.46 3.57 -7.08
C LEU A 150 3.88 4.16 -7.02
N GLY A 151 4.42 4.38 -5.83
CA GLY A 151 5.78 4.89 -5.61
C GLY A 151 6.92 3.99 -6.11
N PHE A 152 6.61 2.76 -6.52
CA PHE A 152 7.58 1.80 -7.04
C PHE A 152 7.54 1.65 -8.56
N PHE A 153 6.57 2.27 -9.25
CA PHE A 153 6.45 2.19 -10.71
C PHE A 153 7.32 3.23 -11.42
N GLN A 154 8.65 3.05 -11.33
CA GLN A 154 9.63 3.99 -11.88
C GLN A 154 9.60 4.03 -13.42
N GLN A 155 9.29 2.91 -14.10
CA GLN A 155 9.16 2.90 -15.57
C GLN A 155 7.88 3.60 -16.04
N ASN A 156 6.91 3.80 -15.14
CA ASN A 156 5.63 4.44 -15.43
C ASN A 156 5.40 5.65 -14.50
N GLN A 157 6.49 6.34 -14.14
CA GLN A 157 6.54 7.40 -13.14
C GLN A 157 5.49 8.50 -13.39
N LYS A 158 5.36 8.98 -14.62
CA LYS A 158 4.36 10.01 -14.97
C LYS A 158 2.93 9.55 -14.65
N THR A 159 2.56 8.35 -15.11
CA THR A 159 1.23 7.78 -14.89
C THR A 159 0.94 7.55 -13.39
N ALA A 160 1.94 7.10 -12.63
CA ALA A 160 1.83 6.96 -11.18
C ALA A 160 1.64 8.33 -10.50
N ASN A 161 2.44 9.33 -10.87
CA ASN A 161 2.38 10.69 -10.33
C ASN A 161 1.03 11.35 -10.59
N ASP A 162 0.52 11.28 -11.83
CA ASP A 162 -0.77 11.87 -12.20
C ASP A 162 -1.91 11.32 -11.32
N ALA A 163 -1.92 10.01 -11.05
CA ALA A 163 -2.91 9.38 -10.18
C ALA A 163 -2.76 9.81 -8.71
N LEU A 164 -1.53 9.87 -8.20
CA LEU A 164 -1.22 10.28 -6.83
C LEU A 164 -1.63 11.73 -6.58
N LEU A 165 -1.25 12.65 -7.47
CA LEU A 165 -1.56 14.07 -7.37
C LEU A 165 -3.06 14.33 -7.45
N LYS A 166 -3.75 13.70 -8.41
CA LYS A 166 -5.21 13.81 -8.54
C LYS A 166 -5.94 13.40 -7.25
N LYS A 167 -5.52 12.30 -6.61
CA LYS A 167 -6.12 11.86 -5.33
C LYS A 167 -5.77 12.84 -4.21
N LEU A 168 -4.52 13.29 -4.13
CA LEU A 168 -4.08 14.23 -3.10
C LEU A 168 -4.83 15.55 -3.18
N GLU A 169 -5.01 16.12 -4.38
CA GLU A 169 -5.81 17.32 -4.58
C GLU A 169 -7.25 17.14 -4.10
N GLY A 170 -7.85 15.98 -4.38
CA GLY A 170 -9.19 15.65 -3.90
C GLY A 170 -9.28 15.63 -2.37
N LEU A 171 -8.25 15.09 -1.69
CA LEU A 171 -8.16 15.06 -0.23
C LEU A 171 -7.91 16.44 0.37
N LEU A 172 -7.08 17.27 -0.26
CA LEU A 172 -6.77 18.63 0.21
C LEU A 172 -7.94 19.60 0.04
N LYS A 173 -8.86 19.34 -0.90
CA LYS A 173 -10.07 20.15 -1.12
C LYS A 173 -11.21 19.81 -0.16
N LYS A 174 -11.09 18.79 0.69
CA LYS A 174 -12.12 18.44 1.68
C LYS A 174 -12.21 19.52 2.77
N GLU A 175 -13.42 20.00 3.05
CA GLU A 175 -13.67 20.94 4.15
C GLU A 175 -13.53 20.27 5.53
N ILE A 176 -13.92 18.99 5.61
CA ILE A 176 -13.86 18.18 6.83
C ILE A 176 -12.87 17.04 6.59
N LEU A 177 -11.80 17.03 7.39
CA LEU A 177 -10.80 15.96 7.37
C LEU A 177 -11.32 14.76 8.14
N GLU A 178 -11.31 13.59 7.50
CA GLU A 178 -11.58 12.33 8.19
C GLU A 178 -10.30 11.82 8.87
N ASN A 179 -10.43 11.19 10.04
CA ASN A 179 -9.28 10.63 10.76
C ASN A 179 -8.45 9.64 9.91
N THR A 180 -9.11 9.00 8.94
CA THR A 180 -8.51 8.03 8.01
C THR A 180 -7.76 8.67 6.85
N ASP A 181 -8.03 9.93 6.51
CA ASP A 181 -7.41 10.61 5.37
C ASP A 181 -5.89 10.78 5.55
N GLY A 182 -5.44 10.98 6.80
CA GLY A 182 -4.01 11.15 7.11
C GLY A 182 -3.14 9.96 6.68
N GLY A 183 -3.66 8.72 6.81
CA GLY A 183 -2.95 7.51 6.38
C GLY A 183 -2.79 7.43 4.85
N ILE A 184 -3.79 7.89 4.11
CA ILE A 184 -3.77 7.95 2.65
C ILE A 184 -2.80 9.04 2.20
N VAL A 185 -2.89 10.24 2.77
CA VAL A 185 -1.97 11.36 2.45
C VAL A 185 -0.53 10.99 2.73
N MET A 186 -0.24 10.36 3.87
CA MET A 186 1.11 9.89 4.18
C MET A 186 1.61 8.85 3.17
N SER A 187 0.74 7.94 2.73
CA SER A 187 1.08 6.95 1.70
C SER A 187 1.37 7.61 0.34
N ILE A 188 0.61 8.64 -0.02
CA ILE A 188 0.85 9.42 -1.24
C ILE A 188 2.15 10.22 -1.14
N ALA A 189 2.40 10.91 -0.02
CA ALA A 189 3.62 11.66 0.20
C ALA A 189 4.86 10.76 0.12
N ASN A 190 4.82 9.56 0.70
CA ASN A 190 5.90 8.59 0.60
C ASN A 190 6.13 8.10 -0.85
N ALA A 191 5.06 7.88 -1.61
CA ALA A 191 5.15 7.47 -2.99
C ALA A 191 5.76 8.58 -3.87
N ILE A 192 5.33 9.82 -3.67
CA ILE A 192 5.87 11.01 -4.35
C ILE A 192 7.35 11.20 -4.03
N ASN A 193 7.76 11.00 -2.77
CA ASN A 193 9.15 11.04 -2.35
C ASN A 193 10.02 10.09 -3.20
N ARG A 194 9.56 8.84 -3.36
CA ARG A 194 10.26 7.82 -4.16
C ARG A 194 10.30 8.11 -5.64
N LEU A 195 9.25 8.75 -6.16
CA LEU A 195 9.13 9.12 -7.58
C LEU A 195 9.76 10.48 -7.88
N GLU A 196 10.28 11.21 -6.90
CA GLU A 196 10.89 12.54 -7.05
C GLU A 196 10.03 13.51 -7.90
N SER A 197 8.70 13.49 -7.74
CA SER A 197 7.77 14.28 -8.57
C SER A 197 7.76 15.75 -8.18
N ILE A 198 8.50 16.58 -8.91
CA ILE A 198 8.62 18.02 -8.64
C ILE A 198 7.27 18.77 -8.69
N ASP A 199 6.31 18.29 -9.49
CA ASP A 199 4.95 18.84 -9.59
C ASP A 199 4.17 18.75 -8.26
N ALA A 200 4.62 17.88 -7.35
CA ALA A 200 4.04 17.75 -6.02
C ALA A 200 4.48 18.83 -5.02
N TYR A 201 5.40 19.72 -5.37
CA TYR A 201 5.96 20.70 -4.42
C TYR A 201 4.86 21.55 -3.77
N LEU A 202 3.97 22.16 -4.57
CA LEU A 202 2.87 22.98 -4.04
C LEU A 202 1.85 22.15 -3.22
N PRO A 203 1.35 20.99 -3.70
CA PRO A 203 0.54 20.11 -2.88
C PRO A 203 1.17 19.71 -1.55
N MET A 204 2.49 19.48 -1.49
CA MET A 204 3.16 19.14 -0.23
C MET A 204 3.18 20.32 0.75
N LEU A 205 3.40 21.56 0.28
CA LEU A 205 3.28 22.75 1.12
C LEU A 205 1.86 22.91 1.69
N HIS A 206 0.82 22.65 0.88
CA HIS A 206 -0.56 22.69 1.36
C HIS A 206 -0.83 21.67 2.48
N ILE A 207 -0.16 20.52 2.50
CA ILE A 207 -0.26 19.57 3.62
C ILE A 207 0.26 20.21 4.91
N LEU A 208 1.35 20.99 4.86
CA LEU A 208 1.92 21.65 6.04
C LEU A 208 0.99 22.70 6.63
N ASP A 209 0.29 23.43 5.78
CA ASP A 209 -0.67 24.48 6.18
C ASP A 209 -2.04 23.92 6.60
N SER A 210 -2.29 22.63 6.37
CA SER A 210 -3.58 21.98 6.65
C SER A 210 -3.80 21.57 8.11
N GLY A 211 -4.98 21.02 8.40
CA GLY A 211 -5.32 20.40 9.69
C GLY A 211 -4.81 18.96 9.90
N TYR A 212 -3.99 18.40 9.00
CA TYR A 212 -3.49 17.03 9.15
C TYR A 212 -2.60 16.86 10.40
N PRO A 213 -2.53 15.65 10.98
CA PRO A 213 -1.67 15.35 12.13
C PRO A 213 -0.18 15.63 11.86
N LEU A 214 0.57 15.91 12.93
CA LEU A 214 2.00 16.24 12.85
C LEU A 214 2.84 15.22 12.06
N HIS A 215 2.59 13.93 12.23
CA HIS A 215 3.35 12.89 11.53
C HIS A 215 3.15 12.91 10.00
N VAL A 216 1.96 13.35 9.53
CA VAL A 216 1.68 13.53 8.09
C VAL A 216 2.44 14.75 7.57
N LYS A 217 2.47 15.84 8.35
CA LYS A 217 3.25 17.04 8.01
C LYS A 217 4.74 16.75 7.94
N GLN A 218 5.28 15.98 8.89
CA GLN A 218 6.69 15.56 8.89
C GLN A 218 7.06 14.70 7.66
N GLU A 219 6.14 13.86 7.18
CA GLU A 219 6.37 13.13 5.92
C GLU A 219 6.36 14.09 4.71
N ALA A 220 5.46 15.07 4.68
CA ALA A 220 5.44 16.08 3.62
C ALA A 220 6.71 16.95 3.63
N GLU A 221 7.23 17.35 4.80
CA GLU A 221 8.51 18.06 4.94
C GLU A 221 9.66 17.22 4.37
N ARG A 222 9.76 15.94 4.76
CA ARG A 222 10.76 15.01 4.22
C ARG A 222 10.66 14.89 2.69
N THR A 223 9.44 14.86 2.16
CA THR A 223 9.21 14.83 0.71
C THR A 223 9.67 16.11 0.04
N LEU A 224 9.36 17.29 0.60
CA LEU A 224 9.81 18.58 0.09
C LEU A 224 11.34 18.64 -0.01
N ASP A 225 12.07 18.21 1.02
CA ASP A 225 13.53 18.17 0.99
C ASP A 225 14.08 17.37 -0.21
N VAL A 226 13.47 16.23 -0.51
CA VAL A 226 13.84 15.39 -1.67
C VAL A 226 13.51 16.09 -2.99
N LEU A 227 12.34 16.73 -3.07
CA LEU A 227 11.92 17.46 -4.27
C LEU A 227 12.81 18.68 -4.54
N GLU A 228 13.25 19.41 -3.51
CA GLU A 228 14.20 20.52 -3.69
C GLU A 228 15.53 20.04 -4.30
N ILE A 229 16.02 18.88 -3.85
CA ILE A 229 17.23 18.26 -4.42
C ILE A 229 16.98 17.84 -5.87
N ALA A 230 15.79 17.30 -6.20
CA ALA A 230 15.41 16.94 -7.56
C ALA A 230 15.35 18.18 -8.49
N MET A 231 14.68 19.26 -8.07
CA MET A 231 14.59 20.51 -8.83
C MET A 231 15.95 21.14 -9.10
N ARG A 232 16.86 21.11 -8.12
CA ARG A 232 18.25 21.60 -8.30
C ARG A 232 19.03 20.77 -9.30
N ARG A 233 18.76 19.46 -9.43
CA ARG A 233 19.40 18.59 -10.43
C ARG A 233 18.92 18.94 -11.84
N GLU A 234 17.63 19.20 -12.02
CA GLU A 234 17.07 19.59 -13.33
C GLU A 234 17.51 20.99 -13.79
N SER A 235 17.74 21.90 -12.85
CA SER A 235 18.11 23.30 -13.14
C SER A 235 19.58 23.49 -13.55
N ARG A 236 20.43 22.45 -13.50
CA ARG A 236 21.84 22.55 -13.89
C ARG A 236 21.98 22.43 -15.42
N PRO A 237 22.60 23.40 -16.11
CA PRO A 237 22.88 23.26 -17.54
C PRO A 237 23.81 22.06 -17.77
N LYS A 238 23.48 21.25 -18.79
CA LYS A 238 24.34 20.17 -19.29
C LYS A 238 25.54 20.72 -20.03
#